data_AF-A0A5E4PIR5-F1
#
_entry.id   AF-A0A5E4PIR5-F1
#
_cell.length_a   1.000
_cell.length_b   1.000
_cell.length_c   1.000
_cell.angle_alpha   90.00
_cell.angle_beta   90.00
_cell.angle_gamma   90.00
#
_symmetry.space_group_name_H-M   'P 1'
#
loop_
_entity.id
_entity.type
_entity.pdbx_description
1 polymer ?
#
loop_
_entity_poly.entity_id
_entity_poly.type
_entity_poly.pdbx_seq_one_letter_code
_entity_poly.pdbx_strand_id
1 'polypeptide(L)'
;MYHEGFDQFFKINKSFTAPVSEWNKTLNEIGKRIAEQNLEIIGENFNRVSSQLKRLSSVRKPEDFLNLQKDCLSENISASIDITQKIAHLAMENMEEIAKLWGTTAAKITEKAVEKAQKFTEKPEKTEKMK
;
A
#
# COMPACT_ATOMS: atom_id res chain seq x y z
N MET A 1 36.20 -24.70 -7.88
CA MET A 1 35.43 -23.74 -8.70
C MET A 1 33.91 -23.79 -8.47
N TYR A 2 33.28 -24.94 -8.19
CA TYR A 2 31.82 -24.99 -7.95
C TYR A 2 31.35 -24.33 -6.64
N HIS A 3 32.18 -24.25 -5.60
CA HIS A 3 31.82 -23.64 -4.32
C HIS A 3 31.65 -22.11 -4.37
N GLU A 4 32.46 -21.39 -5.15
CA GLU A 4 32.39 -19.92 -5.24
C GLU A 4 31.12 -19.41 -5.93
N GLY A 5 30.67 -20.11 -6.98
CA GLY A 5 29.41 -19.79 -7.66
C GLY A 5 28.19 -20.04 -6.78
N PHE A 6 28.23 -21.11 -5.96
CA PHE A 6 27.16 -21.43 -5.02
C PHE A 6 27.08 -20.43 -3.86
N ASP A 7 28.23 -20.00 -3.32
CA ASP A 7 28.29 -18.96 -2.28
C ASP A 7 27.86 -17.59 -2.79
N GLN A 8 28.18 -17.24 -4.04
CA GLN A 8 27.67 -16.03 -4.67
C GLN A 8 26.16 -16.10 -4.89
N PHE A 9 25.64 -17.23 -5.36
CA PHE A 9 24.19 -17.44 -5.50
C PHE A 9 23.49 -17.32 -4.15
N PHE A 10 24.01 -17.92 -3.09
CA PHE A 10 23.45 -17.83 -1.74
C PHE A 10 23.47 -16.40 -1.16
N LYS A 11 24.55 -15.65 -1.39
CA LYS A 11 24.67 -14.24 -0.96
C LYS A 11 23.75 -13.30 -1.74
N ILE A 12 23.60 -13.51 -3.04
CA ILE A 12 22.66 -12.76 -3.88
C ILE A 12 21.23 -13.10 -3.46
N ASN A 13 20.93 -14.38 -3.23
CA ASN A 13 19.60 -14.83 -2.83
C ASN A 13 19.21 -14.25 -1.46
N LYS A 14 20.07 -14.32 -0.43
CA LYS A 14 19.82 -13.67 0.87
C LYS A 14 19.66 -12.14 0.78
N SER A 15 20.35 -11.51 -0.16
CA SER A 15 20.24 -10.06 -0.40
C SER A 15 18.92 -9.65 -1.05
N PHE A 16 18.28 -10.57 -1.79
CA PHE A 16 17.04 -10.33 -2.52
C PHE A 16 15.80 -10.79 -1.74
N THR A 17 15.91 -11.85 -0.94
CA THR A 17 14.79 -12.40 -0.18
C THR A 17 14.27 -11.46 0.90
N ALA A 18 15.15 -10.67 1.54
CA ALA A 18 14.75 -9.74 2.60
C ALA A 18 13.91 -8.56 2.06
N PRO A 19 14.32 -7.83 0.99
CA PRO A 19 13.46 -6.83 0.35
C PRO A 19 12.14 -7.42 -0.15
N VAL A 20 12.15 -8.60 -0.77
CA VAL A 20 10.92 -9.24 -1.26
C VAL A 20 9.97 -9.60 -0.12
N SER A 21 10.49 -10.05 1.03
CA SER A 21 9.67 -10.32 2.22
C SER A 21 9.08 -9.05 2.82
N GLU A 22 9.84 -7.96 2.89
CA GLU A 22 9.35 -6.64 3.35
C GLU A 22 8.22 -6.14 2.43
N TRP A 23 8.41 -6.24 1.11
CA TRP A 23 7.40 -5.91 0.12
C TRP A 23 6.12 -6.72 0.25
N ASN A 24 6.24 -8.05 0.36
CA ASN A 24 5.07 -8.92 0.54
C ASN A 24 4.30 -8.57 1.81
N LYS A 25 5.00 -8.24 2.91
CA LYS A 25 4.36 -7.83 4.16
C LYS A 25 3.58 -6.53 3.97
N THR A 26 4.19 -5.49 3.39
CA THR A 26 3.52 -4.21 3.17
C THR A 26 2.34 -4.34 2.21
N LEU A 27 2.47 -5.11 1.12
CA LEU A 27 1.35 -5.33 0.20
C LEU A 27 0.18 -6.06 0.88
N ASN A 28 0.46 -7.01 1.77
CA ASN A 28 -0.58 -7.67 2.57
C ASN A 28 -1.24 -6.70 3.57
N GLU A 29 -0.48 -5.82 4.21
CA GLU A 29 -1.01 -4.79 5.12
C GLU A 29 -1.89 -3.78 4.36
N ILE A 30 -1.46 -3.33 3.18
CA ILE A 30 -2.25 -2.49 2.27
C ILE A 30 -3.55 -3.21 1.90
N GLY A 31 -3.47 -4.48 1.48
CA GLY A 31 -4.65 -5.27 1.12
C GLY A 31 -5.63 -5.41 2.28
N LYS A 32 -5.14 -5.60 3.50
CA LYS A 32 -5.96 -5.66 4.70
C LYS A 32 -6.66 -4.33 4.98
N ARG A 33 -5.96 -3.20 4.92
CA ARG A 33 -6.57 -1.86 5.13
C ARG A 33 -7.66 -1.56 4.10
N ILE A 34 -7.42 -1.90 2.83
CA ILE A 34 -8.42 -1.75 1.76
C ILE A 34 -9.67 -2.60 2.07
N ALA A 35 -9.47 -3.85 2.50
CA ALA A 35 -10.58 -4.73 2.84
C ALA A 35 -11.39 -4.20 4.04
N GLU A 36 -10.71 -3.73 5.09
CA GLU A 36 -11.34 -3.12 6.28
C GLU A 36 -12.16 -1.88 5.90
N GLN A 37 -11.59 -0.99 5.09
CA GLN A 37 -12.29 0.22 4.63
C GLN A 37 -13.50 -0.12 3.74
N ASN A 38 -13.40 -1.13 2.88
CA ASN A 38 -14.53 -1.57 2.07
C ASN A 38 -15.68 -2.10 2.94
N LEU A 39 -15.37 -2.87 3.99
CA LEU A 39 -16.38 -3.35 4.94
C LEU A 39 -17.03 -2.20 5.71
N GLU A 40 -16.26 -1.20 6.11
CA GLU A 40 -16.78 0.02 6.75
C GLU A 40 -17.75 0.75 5.83
N ILE A 41 -17.36 1.01 4.58
CA ILE A 41 -18.20 1.68 3.57
C ILE A 41 -19.50 0.91 3.34
N ILE A 42 -19.43 -0.42 3.24
CA ILE A 42 -20.63 -1.27 3.09
C ILE A 42 -21.54 -1.13 4.31
N GLY A 43 -20.98 -1.17 5.52
CA GLY A 43 -21.72 -1.01 6.77
C GLY A 43 -22.41 0.35 6.87
N GLU A 44 -21.70 1.44 6.57
CA GLU A 44 -22.24 2.80 6.56
C GLU A 44 -23.37 2.95 5.54
N ASN A 45 -23.20 2.42 4.33
CA ASN A 45 -24.22 2.44 3.28
C ASN A 45 -25.46 1.62 3.68
N PHE A 46 -25.27 0.44 4.26
CA PHE A 46 -26.37 -0.40 4.72
C PHE A 46 -27.18 0.29 5.83
N ASN A 47 -26.50 0.89 6.80
CA ASN A 47 -27.14 1.66 7.86
C ASN A 47 -27.92 2.86 7.31
N ARG A 48 -27.35 3.58 6.33
CA ARG A 48 -28.03 4.71 5.67
C ARG A 48 -29.28 4.25 4.93
N VAL A 49 -29.19 3.21 4.11
CA VAL A 49 -30.35 2.65 3.38
C VAL A 49 -31.43 2.17 4.36
N SER A 50 -31.04 1.46 5.41
CA SER A 50 -31.95 1.01 6.47
C SER A 50 -32.68 2.19 7.14
N SER A 51 -31.97 3.26 7.47
CA SER A 51 -32.56 4.50 8.00
C SER A 51 -33.55 5.15 7.01
N GLN A 52 -33.16 5.26 5.74
CA GLN A 52 -34.00 5.81 4.68
C GLN A 52 -35.29 5.01 4.49
N LEU A 53 -35.21 3.67 4.52
CA LEU A 53 -36.39 2.78 4.45
C LEU A 53 -37.32 2.96 5.64
N LYS A 54 -36.78 3.11 6.86
CA LYS A 54 -37.60 3.40 8.06
C LYS A 54 -38.36 4.71 7.92
N ARG A 55 -37.70 5.78 7.45
CA ARG A 55 -38.37 7.06 7.19
C ARG A 55 -39.42 6.95 6.10
N LEU A 56 -39.13 6.21 5.03
CA LEU A 56 -40.08 5.96 3.95
C LEU A 56 -41.36 5.28 4.45
N SER A 57 -41.24 4.31 5.36
CA SER A 57 -42.40 3.62 5.95
C SER A 57 -43.31 4.54 6.79
N SER A 58 -42.82 5.73 7.18
CA SER A 58 -43.56 6.70 7.99
C SER A 58 -44.24 7.79 7.16
N VAL A 59 -44.03 7.82 5.84
CA VAL A 59 -44.61 8.81 4.92
C VAL A 59 -46.12 8.59 4.79
N ARG A 60 -46.91 9.66 4.98
CA ARG A 60 -48.38 9.62 4.87
C ARG A 60 -48.95 10.52 3.78
N LYS A 61 -48.19 11.52 3.34
CA LYS A 61 -48.61 12.49 2.32
C LYS A 61 -47.61 12.56 1.18
N PRO A 62 -48.05 12.91 -0.05
CA PRO A 62 -47.15 13.10 -1.19
C PRO A 62 -46.08 14.18 -0.95
N GLU A 63 -46.39 15.26 -0.24
CA GLU A 63 -45.43 16.33 0.06
C GLU A 63 -44.30 15.83 0.97
N ASP A 64 -44.62 14.98 1.94
CA ASP A 64 -43.65 14.35 2.85
C ASP A 64 -42.70 13.43 2.07
N PHE A 65 -43.20 12.76 1.03
CA PHE A 65 -42.38 11.93 0.15
C PHE A 65 -41.36 12.75 -0.64
N LEU A 66 -41.77 13.88 -1.21
CA LEU A 66 -40.87 14.78 -1.95
C LEU A 66 -39.78 15.36 -1.05
N ASN A 67 -40.14 15.76 0.17
CA ASN A 67 -39.17 16.22 1.16
C ASN A 67 -38.20 15.10 1.54
N LEU A 68 -38.71 13.90 1.79
CA LEU A 68 -37.86 12.74 2.08
C LEU A 68 -36.90 12.41 0.94
N GLN A 69 -37.33 12.47 -0.32
CA GLN A 69 -36.45 12.26 -1.46
C GLN A 69 -35.31 13.26 -1.50
N LYS A 70 -35.61 14.54 -1.28
CA LYS A 70 -34.61 15.62 -1.22
C LYS A 70 -33.59 15.36 -0.11
N ASP A 71 -34.05 14.98 1.08
CA ASP A 71 -33.19 14.67 2.22
C ASP A 71 -32.30 13.46 1.94
N CYS A 72 -32.87 12.37 1.42
CA CYS A 72 -32.12 11.18 1.01
C CYS A 72 -31.06 11.50 -0.05
N LEU A 73 -31.39 12.35 -1.04
CA LEU A 73 -30.44 12.77 -2.07
C LEU A 73 -29.28 13.56 -1.47
N SER A 74 -29.58 14.52 -0.59
CA SER A 74 -28.55 15.30 0.10
C SER A 74 -27.62 14.42 0.93
N GLU A 75 -28.18 13.48 1.70
CA GLU A 75 -27.41 12.52 2.48
C GLU A 75 -26.52 11.62 1.61
N ASN A 76 -27.05 11.15 0.48
CA ASN A 76 -26.30 10.30 -0.44
C ASN A 76 -25.15 11.06 -1.11
N ILE A 77 -25.35 12.33 -1.46
CA ILE A 77 -24.29 13.19 -1.99
C ILE A 77 -23.20 13.41 -0.93
N SER A 78 -23.60 13.82 0.28
CA SER A 78 -22.65 14.02 1.39
C SER A 78 -21.84 12.76 1.70
N ALA A 79 -22.51 11.61 1.77
CA ALA A 79 -21.82 10.34 2.01
C ALA A 79 -20.89 9.95 0.85
N SER A 80 -21.27 10.22 -0.40
CA SER A 80 -20.41 9.94 -1.56
C SER A 80 -19.14 10.78 -1.54
N ILE A 81 -19.25 12.05 -1.14
CA ILE A 81 -18.09 12.94 -0.96
C ILE A 81 -17.16 12.40 0.14
N ASP A 82 -17.73 12.07 1.30
CA ASP A 82 -16.96 11.53 2.43
C ASP A 82 -16.24 10.22 2.08
N ILE A 83 -16.95 9.27 1.45
CA ILE A 83 -16.36 8.01 0.95
C ILE A 83 -15.22 8.29 -0.04
N THR A 84 -15.42 9.23 -0.96
CA THR A 84 -14.38 9.60 -1.95
C THR A 84 -13.15 10.17 -1.25
N GLN A 85 -13.33 11.02 -0.23
CA GLN A 85 -12.22 11.56 0.57
C GLN A 85 -11.49 10.46 1.33
N LYS A 86 -12.21 9.55 1.99
CA LYS A 86 -11.62 8.39 2.69
C LYS A 86 -10.80 7.54 1.71
N ILE A 87 -11.31 7.27 0.50
CA ILE A 87 -10.58 6.48 -0.52
C ILE A 87 -9.33 7.22 -0.98
N ALA A 88 -9.43 8.53 -1.25
CA ALA A 88 -8.30 9.33 -1.68
C ALA A 88 -7.18 9.36 -0.62
N HIS A 89 -7.53 9.53 0.65
CA HIS A 89 -6.57 9.50 1.76
C HIS A 89 -5.88 8.14 1.88
N LEU A 90 -6.63 7.03 1.90
CA LEU A 90 -6.00 5.71 1.95
C LEU A 90 -5.09 5.46 0.74
N ALA A 91 -5.50 5.90 -0.46
CA ALA A 91 -4.67 5.78 -1.66
C ALA A 91 -3.36 6.56 -1.53
N MET A 92 -3.40 7.77 -0.97
CA MET A 92 -2.20 8.58 -0.71
C MET A 92 -1.27 7.90 0.31
N GLU A 93 -1.81 7.39 1.41
CA GLU A 93 -1.05 6.66 2.44
C GLU A 93 -0.37 5.41 1.85
N ASN A 94 -1.12 4.62 1.07
CA ASN A 94 -0.58 3.43 0.41
C ASN A 94 0.51 3.78 -0.62
N MET A 95 0.33 4.87 -1.39
CA MET A 95 1.37 5.35 -2.32
C MET A 95 2.63 5.81 -1.58
N GLU A 96 2.49 6.48 -0.44
CA GLU A 96 3.62 6.91 0.39
C GLU A 96 4.40 5.71 0.93
N GLU A 97 3.71 4.68 1.42
CA GLU A 97 4.36 3.45 1.89
C GLU A 97 5.09 2.71 0.77
N ILE A 98 4.49 2.61 -0.42
CA ILE A 98 5.13 2.01 -1.59
C ILE A 98 6.37 2.83 -1.99
N ALA A 99 6.27 4.17 -2.03
CA ALA A 99 7.39 5.04 -2.35
C ALA A 99 8.56 4.88 -1.36
N LYS A 100 8.26 4.75 -0.05
CA LYS A 100 9.27 4.45 0.99
C LYS A 100 9.97 3.11 0.78
N LEU A 101 9.24 2.07 0.39
CA LEU A 101 9.81 0.77 0.06
C LEU A 101 10.76 0.85 -1.14
N TRP A 102 10.35 1.55 -2.21
CA TRP A 102 11.20 1.77 -3.38
C TRP A 102 12.48 2.53 -3.01
N GLY A 103 12.36 3.62 -2.26
CA GLY A 103 13.51 4.42 -1.82
C GLY A 103 14.49 3.60 -0.99
N THR A 104 13.98 2.80 -0.04
CA THR A 104 14.81 1.94 0.82
C THR A 104 15.49 0.83 0.02
N THR A 105 14.79 0.26 -0.97
CA THR A 105 15.35 -0.79 -1.84
C THR A 105 16.44 -0.23 -2.76
N ALA A 106 16.20 0.95 -3.36
CA ALA A 106 17.17 1.63 -4.21
C ALA A 106 18.43 2.05 -3.42
N ALA A 107 18.27 2.56 -2.20
CA ALA A 107 19.37 2.89 -1.30
C ALA A 107 20.21 1.65 -0.95
N LYS A 108 19.58 0.54 -0.53
CA LYS A 108 20.26 -0.74 -0.22
C LYS A 108 21.03 -1.30 -1.43
N ILE A 109 20.52 -1.13 -2.66
CA ILE A 109 21.22 -1.54 -3.88
C ILE A 109 22.44 -0.64 -4.14
N THR A 110 22.27 0.66 -3.98
CA THR A 110 23.33 1.67 -4.21
C THR A 110 24.47 1.52 -3.21
N GLU A 111 24.17 1.37 -1.91
CA GLU A 111 25.17 1.13 -0.86
C GLU A 111 26.01 -0.12 -1.16
N LYS A 112 25.35 -1.24 -1.53
CA LYS A 112 26.06 -2.48 -1.90
C LYS A 112 26.95 -2.30 -3.13
N ALA A 113 26.53 -1.49 -4.11
CA ALA A 113 27.35 -1.19 -5.28
C ALA A 113 28.59 -0.37 -4.90
N VAL A 114 28.43 0.63 -4.04
CA VAL A 114 29.52 1.48 -3.52
C VAL A 114 30.50 0.68 -2.67
N GLU A 115 30.03 -0.13 -1.72
CA GLU A 115 30.90 -1.02 -0.92
C GLU A 115 31.71 -1.98 -1.80
N LYS A 116 31.09 -2.51 -2.86
CA LYS A 116 31.76 -3.42 -3.79
C LYS A 116 32.82 -2.67 -4.60
N ALA A 117 32.55 -1.44 -5.04
CA ALA A 117 33.53 -0.59 -5.71
C ALA A 117 34.72 -0.24 -4.81
N GLN A 118 34.46 0.11 -3.54
CA GLN A 118 35.49 0.43 -2.54
C GLN A 118 36.42 -0.77 -2.25
N LYS A 119 35.86 -1.98 -2.13
CA LYS A 119 36.65 -3.22 -1.97
C LYS A 119 37.51 -3.58 -3.17
N PHE A 120 37.17 -3.09 -4.37
CA PHE A 120 38.00 -3.26 -5.56
C PHE A 120 39.16 -2.25 -5.60
N THR A 121 38.96 -1.04 -5.08
CA THR A 121 40.02 -0.02 -4.96
C THR A 121 40.99 -0.28 -3.79
N GLU A 122 40.57 -1.01 -2.75
CA GLU A 122 41.41 -1.43 -1.62
C GLU A 122 42.28 -2.67 -1.87
N LYS A 123 42.31 -3.21 -3.11
CA LYS A 123 43.33 -4.19 -3.53
C LYS A 123 44.47 -3.54 -4.32
N PRO A 124 45.41 -2.81 -3.70
CA PRO A 124 46.71 -2.60 -4.30
C PRO A 124 47.67 -3.74 -3.91
N GLU A 125 48.48 -4.16 -4.89
CA GLU A 125 49.83 -4.72 -4.72
C GLU A 125 50.00 -6.10 -4.04
N LYS A 126 49.69 -7.20 -4.75
CA LYS A 126 50.39 -8.48 -4.50
C LYS A 126 50.77 -9.29 -5.76
N THR A 127 50.79 -8.68 -6.93
CA THR A 127 51.06 -9.42 -8.19
C THR A 127 52.24 -8.92 -9.02
N GLU A 128 53.11 -8.07 -8.47
CA GLU A 128 54.26 -7.54 -9.22
C GLU A 128 55.62 -7.75 -8.51
N LYS A 129 55.77 -8.91 -7.84
CA LYS A 129 57.08 -9.46 -7.45
C LYS A 129 57.19 -10.94 -7.78
N MET A 130 56.98 -11.29 -9.05
CA MET A 130 57.42 -12.55 -9.64
C MET A 130 57.74 -12.32 -11.12
N LYS A 131 58.82 -11.58 -11.39
CA LYS A 131 59.63 -11.70 -12.61
C LYS A 131 61.06 -11.27 -12.29
#